data_AF-A0A3N6ZSY9-F1
#
_entry.id   AF-A0A3N6ZSY9-F1
#
_cell.length_a   1.000
_cell.length_b   1.000
_cell.length_c   1.000
_cell.angle_alpha   90.00
_cell.angle_beta   90.00
_cell.angle_gamma   90.00
#
_symmetry.space_group_name_H-M   'P 1'
#
loop_
_entity.id
_entity.type
_entity.pdbx_description
1 polymer ?
#
loop_
_entity_poly.entity_id
_entity_poly.type
_entity_poly.pdbx_seq_one_letter_code
_entity_poly.pdbx_strand_id
1 'polypeptide(L)'
;MTDDIRARHVFTVPSSVPAVALFGPADEFLRLIEDSFEARIHARGNEITVEGEPPEAALVERLLDELVTILRTGQSLSRETVERSISMLRAETQERPAEVLSLNILSNRGRTIRPKTLNQKRYVDAIDEHTIVFGIGPAGTGKTYLAMAKAVQALQAKEITRIILTRPAVEAGERLGYLPGTLSEKIDPYLRPLYDALHDMLDPDSIPKLLTSGVIEVAPLAYMRGRTLNDAFIILDEAQNTTAEQMKMFLTRLGFNSKMVVTGDVTQVDLPGGATSGLRVVEGILGDVRDIHFSRLTSNDVVRHKLVGRIVAAYDTYEAGRRDVKGAHERA
;
A
#
# COMPACT_ATOMS: atom_id res chain seq x y z
N MET A 1 -11.78 18.05 44.47
CA MET A 1 -11.92 16.59 44.57
C MET A 1 -12.82 16.19 43.41
N THR A 2 -12.25 16.10 42.22
CA THR A 2 -12.96 15.52 41.07
C THR A 2 -12.95 14.02 41.30
N ASP A 3 -14.12 13.42 41.51
CA ASP A 3 -14.28 11.97 41.44
C ASP A 3 -13.80 11.52 40.06
N ASP A 4 -12.76 10.69 40.05
CA ASP A 4 -12.22 10.02 38.86
C ASP A 4 -13.28 8.99 38.44
N ILE A 5 -14.22 9.38 37.55
CA ILE A 5 -15.33 8.50 37.12
C ILE A 5 -14.74 7.43 36.22
N ARG A 6 -14.29 6.33 36.82
CA ARG A 6 -13.82 5.17 36.07
C ARG A 6 -15.01 4.35 35.59
N ALA A 7 -15.15 4.24 34.28
CA ALA A 7 -16.09 3.33 33.67
C ALA A 7 -15.55 1.90 33.75
N ARG A 8 -16.44 0.94 34.02
CA ARG A 8 -16.15 -0.48 33.97
C ARG A 8 -16.96 -1.12 32.85
N HIS A 9 -16.29 -1.55 31.81
CA HIS A 9 -16.87 -2.25 30.67
C HIS A 9 -16.53 -3.73 30.76
N VAL A 10 -17.48 -4.60 30.44
CA VAL A 10 -17.28 -6.06 30.41
C VAL A 10 -17.56 -6.54 29.00
N PHE A 11 -16.50 -6.98 28.33
CA PHE A 11 -16.57 -7.56 27.00
C PHE A 11 -16.56 -9.09 27.10
N THR A 12 -17.55 -9.75 26.50
CA THR A 12 -17.60 -11.21 26.44
C THR A 12 -17.16 -11.68 25.05
N VAL A 13 -16.04 -12.41 25.01
CA VAL A 13 -15.55 -13.05 23.78
C VAL A 13 -16.60 -14.06 23.30
N PRO A 14 -17.11 -13.93 22.05
CA PRO A 14 -18.10 -14.87 21.53
C PRO A 14 -17.56 -16.29 21.48
N SER A 15 -18.39 -17.28 21.79
CA SER A 15 -18.01 -18.71 21.78
C SER A 15 -17.52 -19.22 20.41
N SER A 16 -17.84 -18.51 19.33
CA SER A 16 -17.34 -18.77 17.98
C SER A 16 -15.83 -18.48 17.80
N VAL A 17 -15.21 -17.76 18.75
CA VAL A 17 -13.81 -17.34 18.68
C VAL A 17 -13.07 -17.82 19.94
N PRO A 18 -11.96 -18.56 19.80
CA PRO A 18 -11.14 -18.93 20.96
C PRO A 18 -10.54 -17.67 21.60
N ALA A 19 -10.78 -17.44 22.89
CA ALA A 19 -10.26 -16.27 23.62
C ALA A 19 -8.74 -16.12 23.52
N VAL A 20 -8.01 -17.24 23.50
CA VAL A 20 -6.55 -17.28 23.31
C VAL A 20 -6.11 -16.64 21.99
N ALA A 21 -6.91 -16.74 20.93
CA ALA A 21 -6.60 -16.11 19.65
C ALA A 21 -6.71 -14.58 19.71
N LEU A 22 -7.57 -14.06 20.60
CA LEU A 22 -7.72 -12.63 20.86
C LEU A 22 -6.63 -12.10 21.81
N PHE A 23 -6.12 -12.93 22.72
CA PHE A 23 -5.08 -12.55 23.69
C PHE A 23 -3.67 -12.59 23.08
N GLY A 24 -3.45 -13.50 22.13
CA GLY A 24 -2.16 -13.71 21.49
C GLY A 24 -1.18 -14.55 22.33
N PRO A 25 -0.03 -14.93 21.76
CA PRO A 25 1.01 -15.68 22.45
C PRO A 25 1.45 -14.99 23.75
N ALA A 26 1.37 -15.71 24.87
CA ALA A 26 1.70 -15.17 26.20
C ALA A 26 1.02 -13.83 26.50
N ASP A 27 -0.23 -13.64 26.07
CA ASP A 27 -1.03 -12.43 26.26
C ASP A 27 -0.38 -11.17 25.67
N GLU A 28 0.41 -11.31 24.59
CA GLU A 28 1.09 -10.17 23.97
C GLU A 28 0.13 -9.10 23.42
N PHE A 29 -1.06 -9.49 22.96
CA PHE A 29 -2.03 -8.51 22.42
C PHE A 29 -2.71 -7.75 23.54
N LEU A 30 -3.05 -8.41 24.65
CA LEU A 30 -3.62 -7.72 25.82
C LEU A 30 -2.66 -6.69 26.40
N ARG A 31 -1.38 -7.07 26.57
CA ARG A 31 -0.34 -6.14 27.03
C ARG A 31 -0.14 -4.97 26.08
N LEU A 32 -0.16 -5.23 24.77
CA LEU A 32 -0.08 -4.17 23.77
C LEU A 32 -1.26 -3.20 23.88
N ILE A 33 -2.48 -3.69 24.09
CA ILE A 33 -3.66 -2.84 24.26
C ILE A 33 -3.51 -2.04 25.57
N GLU A 34 -3.14 -2.67 26.68
CA GLU A 34 -2.92 -2.00 27.97
C GLU A 34 -1.83 -0.91 27.88
N ASP A 35 -0.73 -1.15 27.15
CA ASP A 35 0.32 -0.15 26.90
C ASP A 35 -0.16 1.01 26.00
N SER A 36 -1.23 0.82 25.24
CA SER A 36 -1.71 1.77 24.22
C SER A 36 -2.91 2.60 24.67
N PHE A 37 -3.53 2.30 25.80
CA PHE A 37 -4.71 2.99 26.33
C PHE A 37 -4.53 3.28 27.82
N GLU A 38 -5.13 4.35 28.31
CA GLU A 38 -5.14 4.66 29.75
C GLU A 38 -6.25 3.86 30.45
N ALA A 39 -6.21 2.54 30.30
CA ALA A 39 -7.19 1.60 30.85
C ALA A 39 -6.52 0.33 31.38
N ARG A 40 -7.02 -0.18 32.51
CA ARG A 40 -6.63 -1.49 33.05
C ARG A 40 -7.47 -2.58 32.41
N ILE A 41 -6.82 -3.67 32.02
CA ILE A 41 -7.47 -4.79 31.33
C ILE A 41 -7.25 -6.07 32.11
N HIS A 42 -8.34 -6.77 32.44
CA HIS A 42 -8.29 -8.06 33.13
C HIS A 42 -9.07 -9.11 32.35
N ALA A 43 -8.40 -10.18 31.92
CA ALA A 43 -9.02 -11.29 31.21
C ALA A 43 -9.20 -12.50 32.13
N ARG A 44 -10.42 -13.07 32.15
CA ARG A 44 -10.75 -14.30 32.87
C ARG A 44 -11.67 -15.17 32.03
N GLY A 45 -11.15 -16.29 31.53
CA GLY A 45 -11.91 -17.15 30.62
C GLY A 45 -12.26 -16.41 29.33
N ASN A 46 -13.55 -16.21 29.09
CA ASN A 46 -14.06 -15.47 27.92
C ASN A 46 -14.49 -14.03 28.28
N GLU A 47 -14.31 -13.58 29.51
CA GLU A 47 -14.66 -12.22 29.92
C GLU A 47 -13.42 -11.36 30.02
N ILE A 48 -13.48 -10.17 29.43
CA ILE A 48 -12.46 -9.13 29.50
C ILE A 48 -13.10 -7.94 30.20
N THR A 49 -12.59 -7.59 31.38
CA THR A 49 -12.98 -6.38 32.10
C THR A 49 -12.03 -5.26 31.74
N VAL A 50 -12.59 -4.10 31.36
CA VAL A 50 -11.85 -2.88 31.04
C VAL A 50 -12.25 -1.80 32.03
N GLU A 51 -11.27 -1.22 32.72
CA GLU A 51 -11.47 -0.15 33.70
C GLU A 51 -10.62 1.06 33.33
N GLY A 52 -11.25 2.20 33.06
CA GLY A 52 -10.55 3.43 32.67
C GLY A 52 -11.51 4.61 32.55
N GLU A 53 -11.02 5.72 32.03
CA GLU A 53 -11.88 6.84 31.66
C GLU A 53 -12.93 6.39 30.63
N PRO A 54 -14.19 6.89 30.69
CA PRO A 54 -15.26 6.45 29.80
C PRO A 54 -14.91 6.40 28.29
N PRO A 55 -14.23 7.42 27.70
CA PRO A 55 -13.84 7.35 26.29
C PRO A 55 -12.79 6.28 26.00
N GLU A 56 -11.81 6.07 26.90
CA GLU A 56 -10.75 5.08 26.72
C GLU A 56 -11.33 3.65 26.85
N ALA A 57 -12.18 3.42 27.86
CA ALA A 57 -12.84 2.12 28.04
C ALA A 57 -13.73 1.74 26.84
N ALA A 58 -14.48 2.71 26.29
CA ALA A 58 -15.30 2.51 25.10
C ALA A 58 -14.44 2.23 23.83
N LEU A 59 -13.29 2.89 23.68
CA LEU A 59 -12.38 2.61 22.56
C LEU A 59 -11.78 1.20 22.63
N VAL A 60 -11.39 0.74 23.83
CA VAL A 60 -10.90 -0.63 24.03
C VAL A 60 -11.99 -1.65 23.72
N GLU A 61 -13.22 -1.44 24.16
CA GLU A 61 -14.34 -2.33 23.84
C GLU A 61 -14.57 -2.41 22.32
N ARG A 62 -14.61 -1.25 21.63
CA ARG A 62 -14.70 -1.22 20.17
C ARG A 62 -13.55 -1.96 19.51
N LEU A 63 -12.32 -1.80 20.00
CA LEU A 63 -11.16 -2.54 19.48
C LEU A 63 -11.35 -4.05 19.60
N LEU A 64 -11.81 -4.54 20.75
CA LEU A 64 -12.05 -5.97 20.96
C LEU A 64 -13.10 -6.51 19.98
N ASP A 65 -14.19 -5.76 19.73
CA ASP A 65 -15.20 -6.10 18.72
C ASP A 65 -14.61 -6.18 17.30
N GLU A 66 -13.76 -5.22 16.91
CA GLU A 66 -13.09 -5.23 15.61
C GLU A 66 -12.17 -6.43 15.44
N LEU A 67 -11.36 -6.73 16.47
CA LEU A 67 -10.44 -7.87 16.45
C LEU A 67 -11.19 -9.21 16.38
N VAL A 68 -12.32 -9.34 17.10
CA VAL A 68 -13.22 -10.50 16.99
C VAL A 68 -13.81 -10.60 15.58
N THR A 69 -14.17 -9.48 14.97
CA THR A 69 -14.70 -9.47 13.59
C THR A 69 -13.64 -9.95 12.60
N ILE A 70 -12.38 -9.52 12.73
CA ILE A 70 -11.26 -10.01 11.92
C ILE A 70 -11.04 -11.52 12.12
N LEU A 71 -11.06 -12.01 13.36
CA LEU A 71 -10.91 -13.45 13.64
C LEU A 71 -12.04 -14.27 13.00
N ARG A 72 -13.27 -13.75 13.00
CA ARG A 72 -14.43 -14.41 12.37
C ARG A 72 -14.33 -14.54 10.85
N THR A 73 -13.52 -13.72 10.18
CA THR A 73 -13.24 -13.91 8.74
C THR A 73 -12.21 -15.02 8.48
N GLY A 74 -11.81 -15.79 9.49
CA GLY A 74 -10.83 -16.87 9.39
C GLY A 74 -9.38 -16.40 9.38
N GLN A 75 -9.14 -15.11 9.66
CA GLN A 75 -7.80 -14.53 9.69
C GLN A 75 -7.18 -14.65 11.07
N SER A 76 -5.86 -14.80 11.12
CA SER A 76 -5.12 -14.73 12.38
C SER A 76 -4.77 -13.29 12.74
N LEU A 77 -4.79 -12.99 14.04
CA LEU A 77 -4.26 -11.75 14.56
C LEU A 77 -2.73 -11.82 14.66
N SER A 78 -2.11 -10.67 14.47
CA SER A 78 -0.70 -10.44 14.72
C SER A 78 -0.53 -9.14 15.46
N ARG A 79 0.62 -8.95 16.12
CA ARG A 79 0.95 -7.69 16.79
C ARG A 79 0.75 -6.47 15.87
N GLU A 80 1.17 -6.58 14.61
CA GLU A 80 1.00 -5.54 13.58
C GLU A 80 -0.49 -5.23 13.30
N THR A 81 -1.35 -6.25 13.32
CA THR A 81 -2.80 -6.09 13.09
C THR A 81 -3.46 -5.34 14.26
N VAL A 82 -3.06 -5.66 15.50
CA VAL A 82 -3.55 -4.97 16.70
C VAL A 82 -3.08 -3.52 16.74
N GLU A 83 -1.77 -3.26 16.54
CA GLU A 83 -1.20 -1.89 16.51
C GLU A 83 -1.93 -0.99 15.49
N ARG A 84 -2.30 -1.55 14.34
CA ARG A 84 -3.05 -0.81 13.31
C ARG A 84 -4.50 -0.56 13.65
N SER A 85 -5.16 -1.56 14.22
CA SER A 85 -6.56 -1.41 14.64
C SER A 85 -6.68 -0.31 15.69
N ILE A 86 -5.72 -0.24 16.62
CA ILE A 86 -5.58 0.86 17.59
C ILE A 86 -5.39 2.20 16.87
N SER A 87 -4.44 2.27 15.93
CA SER A 87 -4.13 3.50 15.20
C SER A 87 -5.33 4.03 14.40
N MET A 88 -6.10 3.14 13.77
CA MET A 88 -7.31 3.48 13.01
C MET A 88 -8.42 4.00 13.93
N LEU A 89 -8.64 3.35 15.08
CA LEU A 89 -9.67 3.79 16.04
C LEU A 89 -9.33 5.14 16.68
N ARG A 90 -8.06 5.39 17.02
CA ARG A 90 -7.61 6.69 17.55
C ARG A 90 -7.70 7.82 16.52
N ALA A 91 -7.65 7.50 15.23
CA ALA A 91 -7.85 8.47 14.16
C ALA A 91 -9.33 8.78 13.88
N GLU A 92 -10.26 8.15 14.59
CA GLU A 92 -11.73 8.33 14.47
C GLU A 92 -12.24 8.25 13.02
N THR A 93 -11.71 7.29 12.25
CA THR A 93 -12.11 7.11 10.86
C THR A 93 -13.53 6.54 10.74
N GLN A 94 -14.26 6.87 9.66
CA GLN A 94 -15.59 6.32 9.41
C GLN A 94 -15.55 4.81 9.13
N GLU A 95 -14.51 4.36 8.44
CA GLU A 95 -14.29 2.97 8.08
C GLU A 95 -13.75 2.16 9.27
N ARG A 96 -14.24 0.93 9.40
CA ARG A 96 -13.92 0.05 10.53
C ARG A 96 -12.61 -0.72 10.28
N PRO A 97 -11.75 -0.93 11.30
CA PRO A 97 -10.54 -1.73 11.15
C PRO A 97 -10.77 -3.11 10.54
N ALA A 98 -11.86 -3.80 10.91
CA ALA A 98 -12.19 -5.08 10.33
C ALA A 98 -12.42 -4.98 8.82
N GLU A 99 -13.16 -3.98 8.34
CA GLU A 99 -13.41 -3.77 6.90
C GLU A 99 -12.14 -3.50 6.10
N VAL A 100 -11.13 -2.90 6.73
CA VAL A 100 -9.83 -2.64 6.09
C VAL A 100 -8.95 -3.89 6.10
N LEU A 101 -8.77 -4.48 7.27
CA LEU A 101 -7.77 -5.51 7.49
C LEU A 101 -8.27 -6.90 7.06
N SER A 102 -9.59 -7.10 6.96
CA SER A 102 -10.15 -8.37 6.47
C SER A 102 -10.14 -8.49 4.95
N LEU A 103 -9.97 -7.40 4.20
CA LEU A 103 -9.92 -7.45 2.74
C LEU A 103 -8.69 -8.23 2.27
N ASN A 104 -8.93 -9.36 1.61
CA ASN A 104 -7.88 -10.17 1.01
C ASN A 104 -7.92 -9.98 -0.50
N ILE A 105 -6.82 -9.48 -1.08
CA ILE A 105 -6.70 -9.32 -2.53
C ILE A 105 -6.20 -10.62 -3.15
N LEU A 106 -5.09 -11.15 -2.64
CA LEU A 106 -4.49 -12.39 -3.10
C LEU A 106 -3.91 -13.17 -1.93
N SER A 107 -4.07 -14.49 -1.99
CA SER A 107 -3.33 -15.42 -1.14
C SER A 107 -2.55 -16.39 -2.02
N ASN A 108 -1.23 -16.40 -1.87
CA ASN A 108 -0.35 -17.34 -2.55
C ASN A 108 0.68 -17.90 -1.56
N ARG A 109 0.80 -19.24 -1.50
CA ARG A 109 1.78 -19.95 -0.62
C ARG A 109 1.80 -19.46 0.83
N GLY A 110 0.63 -19.16 1.40
CA GLY A 110 0.49 -18.66 2.77
C GLY A 110 0.85 -17.18 2.96
N ARG A 111 1.31 -16.47 1.92
CA ARG A 111 1.42 -15.01 1.91
C ARG A 111 0.10 -14.41 1.46
N THR A 112 -0.38 -13.43 2.21
CA THR A 112 -1.63 -12.72 1.91
C THR A 112 -1.32 -11.27 1.62
N ILE A 113 -1.75 -10.79 0.45
CA ILE A 113 -1.61 -9.40 0.01
C ILE A 113 -2.95 -8.70 0.28
N ARG A 114 -2.88 -7.65 1.09
CA ARG A 114 -4.05 -6.89 1.54
C ARG A 114 -3.68 -5.44 1.81
N PRO A 115 -4.64 -4.50 1.74
CA PRO A 115 -4.45 -3.17 2.29
C PRO A 115 -4.18 -3.28 3.79
N LYS A 116 -3.29 -2.42 4.25
CA LYS A 116 -2.79 -2.38 5.62
C LYS A 116 -3.08 -1.05 6.31
N THR A 117 -3.47 -0.04 5.54
CA THR A 117 -3.92 1.26 6.04
C THR A 117 -5.24 1.63 5.37
N LEU A 118 -5.92 2.64 5.93
CA LEU A 118 -7.17 3.11 5.37
C LEU A 118 -7.01 3.68 3.96
N ASN A 119 -5.98 4.51 3.72
CA ASN A 119 -5.79 5.06 2.37
C ASN A 119 -5.40 3.97 1.37
N GLN A 120 -4.70 2.90 1.80
CA GLN A 120 -4.47 1.74 0.95
C GLN A 120 -5.77 1.02 0.59
N LYS A 121 -6.73 0.88 1.53
CA LYS A 121 -8.06 0.34 1.23
C LYS A 121 -8.77 1.24 0.21
N ARG A 122 -8.88 2.54 0.49
CA ARG A 122 -9.53 3.49 -0.42
C ARG A 122 -8.91 3.47 -1.83
N TYR A 123 -7.60 3.32 -1.91
CA TYR A 123 -6.90 3.15 -3.19
C TYR A 123 -7.30 1.85 -3.91
N VAL A 124 -7.38 0.74 -3.20
CA VAL A 124 -7.81 -0.55 -3.76
C VAL A 124 -9.27 -0.50 -4.20
N ASP A 125 -10.16 0.10 -3.41
CA ASP A 125 -11.57 0.28 -3.76
C ASP A 125 -11.71 1.17 -4.98
N ALA A 126 -10.93 2.27 -5.06
CA ALA A 126 -10.91 3.13 -6.24
C ALA A 126 -10.46 2.38 -7.49
N ILE A 127 -9.50 1.45 -7.36
CA ILE A 127 -9.09 0.55 -8.45
C ILE A 127 -10.27 -0.31 -8.89
N ASP A 128 -11.20 -0.73 -8.03
CA ASP A 128 -12.37 -1.48 -8.48
C ASP A 128 -13.37 -0.59 -9.22
N GLU A 129 -13.63 0.59 -8.67
CA GLU A 129 -14.71 1.48 -9.09
C GLU A 129 -14.42 2.30 -10.36
N HIS A 130 -13.15 2.56 -10.69
CA HIS A 130 -12.78 3.51 -11.76
C HIS A 130 -11.94 2.87 -12.85
N THR A 131 -12.13 3.29 -14.10
CA THR A 131 -11.34 2.80 -15.24
C THR A 131 -9.88 3.23 -15.20
N ILE A 132 -9.59 4.44 -14.72
CA ILE A 132 -8.22 4.94 -14.55
C ILE A 132 -7.99 5.40 -13.12
N VAL A 133 -6.96 4.89 -12.46
CA VAL A 133 -6.57 5.30 -11.11
C VAL A 133 -5.13 5.76 -11.05
N PHE A 134 -4.90 6.92 -10.46
CA PHE A 134 -3.57 7.44 -10.15
C PHE A 134 -3.26 7.17 -8.67
N GLY A 135 -2.28 6.31 -8.40
CA GLY A 135 -1.76 6.06 -7.06
C GLY A 135 -0.50 6.90 -6.81
N ILE A 136 -0.65 8.02 -6.10
CA ILE A 136 0.42 9.00 -5.91
C ILE A 136 0.84 9.02 -4.45
N GLY A 137 2.12 8.78 -4.18
CA GLY A 137 2.64 8.89 -2.81
C GLY A 137 4.03 8.32 -2.63
N PRO A 138 4.58 8.39 -1.40
CA PRO A 138 5.95 7.98 -1.10
C PRO A 138 6.28 6.53 -1.45
N ALA A 139 7.58 6.23 -1.59
CA ALA A 139 8.05 4.85 -1.73
C ALA A 139 7.68 3.99 -0.50
N GLY A 140 7.19 2.78 -0.73
CA GLY A 140 6.80 1.84 0.34
C GLY A 140 5.37 2.01 0.86
N THR A 141 4.56 2.90 0.26
CA THR A 141 3.12 3.01 0.54
C THR A 141 2.26 1.91 -0.08
N GLY A 142 2.86 1.03 -0.89
CA GLY A 142 2.19 -0.11 -1.52
C GLY A 142 1.47 0.21 -2.83
N LYS A 143 1.55 1.44 -3.37
CA LYS A 143 0.88 1.85 -4.63
C LYS A 143 1.02 0.85 -5.78
N THR A 144 2.23 0.51 -6.18
CA THR A 144 2.50 -0.41 -7.30
C THR A 144 2.16 -1.85 -6.91
N TYR A 145 2.51 -2.25 -5.69
CA TYR A 145 2.32 -3.62 -5.19
C TYR A 145 0.85 -4.01 -5.10
N LEU A 146 0.00 -3.14 -4.55
CA LEU A 146 -1.45 -3.37 -4.44
C LEU A 146 -2.13 -3.31 -5.82
N ALA A 147 -1.69 -2.43 -6.71
CA ALA A 147 -2.19 -2.39 -8.09
C ALA A 147 -1.91 -3.70 -8.84
N MET A 148 -0.68 -4.21 -8.72
CA MET A 148 -0.29 -5.50 -9.31
C MET A 148 -1.09 -6.66 -8.71
N ALA A 149 -1.34 -6.64 -7.40
CA ALA A 149 -2.19 -7.64 -6.76
C ALA A 149 -3.62 -7.63 -7.33
N LYS A 150 -4.21 -6.45 -7.55
CA LYS A 150 -5.53 -6.32 -8.21
C LYS A 150 -5.51 -6.78 -9.66
N ALA A 151 -4.44 -6.49 -10.41
CA ALA A 151 -4.28 -6.97 -11.78
C ALA A 151 -4.24 -8.51 -11.84
N VAL A 152 -3.46 -9.14 -10.95
CA VAL A 152 -3.37 -10.60 -10.86
C VAL A 152 -4.69 -11.22 -10.40
N GLN A 153 -5.39 -10.59 -9.45
CA GLN A 153 -6.73 -11.02 -9.02
C GLN A 153 -7.71 -11.03 -10.20
N ALA A 154 -7.79 -9.93 -10.97
CA ALA A 154 -8.66 -9.83 -12.14
C ALA A 154 -8.30 -10.86 -13.24
N LEU A 155 -7.01 -11.13 -13.44
CA LEU A 155 -6.55 -12.16 -14.38
C LEU A 155 -6.98 -13.56 -13.92
N GLN A 156 -6.83 -13.90 -12.64
CA GLN A 156 -7.24 -15.19 -12.09
C GLN A 156 -8.76 -15.38 -12.10
N ALA A 157 -9.51 -14.28 -11.90
CA ALA A 157 -10.96 -14.24 -12.03
C ALA A 157 -11.46 -14.29 -13.49
N LYS A 158 -10.55 -14.22 -14.48
CA LYS A 158 -10.83 -14.20 -15.93
C LYS A 158 -11.66 -12.97 -16.37
N GLU A 159 -11.59 -11.88 -15.62
CA GLU A 159 -12.23 -10.60 -15.97
C GLU A 159 -11.47 -9.89 -17.09
N ILE A 160 -10.14 -10.09 -17.11
CA ILE A 160 -9.21 -9.62 -18.12
C ILE A 160 -8.38 -10.78 -18.65
N THR A 161 -7.81 -10.60 -19.84
CA THR A 161 -7.03 -11.64 -20.53
C THR A 161 -5.52 -11.45 -20.40
N ARG A 162 -5.09 -10.22 -20.05
CA ARG A 162 -3.66 -9.87 -19.99
C ARG A 162 -3.33 -8.77 -19.00
N ILE A 163 -2.13 -8.83 -18.43
CA ILE A 163 -1.55 -7.78 -17.59
C ILE A 163 -0.39 -7.15 -18.35
N ILE A 164 -0.32 -5.83 -18.39
CA ILE A 164 0.78 -5.09 -19.00
C ILE A 164 1.40 -4.19 -17.93
N LEU A 165 2.63 -4.50 -17.53
CA LEU A 165 3.42 -3.73 -16.59
C LEU A 165 4.44 -2.91 -17.37
N THR A 166 4.45 -1.60 -17.15
CA THR A 166 5.35 -0.72 -17.87
C THR A 166 5.96 0.34 -16.97
N ARG A 167 7.18 0.75 -17.31
CA ARG A 167 7.96 1.76 -16.60
C ARG A 167 8.68 2.65 -17.61
N PRO A 168 8.78 3.97 -17.39
CA PRO A 168 9.59 4.82 -18.25
C PRO A 168 11.08 4.47 -18.05
N ALA A 169 11.81 4.41 -19.16
CA ALA A 169 13.27 4.32 -19.09
C ALA A 169 13.81 5.72 -18.79
N VAL A 170 14.30 5.91 -17.56
CA VAL A 170 14.97 7.15 -17.15
C VAL A 170 16.36 6.80 -16.63
N GLU A 171 17.35 7.54 -17.12
CA GLU A 171 18.76 7.39 -16.75
C GLU A 171 18.97 7.92 -15.32
N ALA A 172 18.60 7.12 -14.33
CA ALA A 172 18.84 7.46 -12.93
C ALA A 172 20.33 7.22 -12.60
N GLY A 173 21.16 8.24 -12.81
CA GLY A 173 22.55 8.28 -12.36
C GLY A 173 23.59 7.57 -13.26
N GLU A 174 23.22 6.48 -13.93
CA GLU A 174 24.06 5.82 -14.94
C GLU A 174 23.47 6.02 -16.33
N ARG A 175 24.24 6.62 -17.25
CA ARG A 175 23.84 6.78 -18.65
C ARG A 175 23.62 5.38 -19.26
N LEU A 176 22.45 5.13 -19.84
CA LEU A 176 22.05 3.84 -20.41
C LEU A 176 23.07 3.34 -21.46
N GLY A 177 23.83 4.27 -22.04
CA GLY A 177 24.95 4.03 -22.95
C GLY A 177 26.10 3.15 -22.40
N TYR A 178 26.34 3.07 -21.09
CA TYR A 178 27.56 2.43 -20.54
C TYR A 178 27.39 0.97 -20.09
N LEU A 179 26.16 0.45 -19.96
CA LEU A 179 25.94 -0.96 -19.67
C LEU A 179 26.28 -1.80 -20.92
N PRO A 180 27.17 -2.81 -20.87
CA PRO A 180 27.42 -3.70 -21.99
C PRO A 180 26.19 -4.59 -22.27
N GLY A 181 25.92 -4.90 -23.54
CA GLY A 181 24.81 -5.77 -23.94
C GLY A 181 23.80 -5.13 -24.89
N THR A 182 22.76 -5.90 -25.24
CA THR A 182 21.62 -5.49 -26.05
C THR A 182 20.76 -4.43 -25.34
N LEU A 183 19.95 -3.68 -26.09
CA LEU A 183 19.04 -2.68 -25.49
C LEU A 183 18.11 -3.28 -24.43
N SER A 184 17.68 -4.54 -24.62
CA SER A 184 16.87 -5.26 -23.63
C SER A 184 17.64 -5.55 -22.33
N GLU A 185 18.89 -6.01 -22.42
CA GLU A 185 19.75 -6.27 -21.25
C GLU A 185 20.05 -5.00 -20.45
N LYS A 186 20.09 -3.84 -21.11
CA LYS A 186 20.29 -2.54 -20.46
C LYS A 186 19.06 -2.05 -19.68
N ILE A 187 17.85 -2.45 -20.10
CA ILE A 187 16.60 -2.00 -19.49
C ILE A 187 16.11 -2.99 -18.41
N ASP A 188 16.52 -4.25 -18.48
CA ASP A 188 16.16 -5.30 -17.52
C ASP A 188 16.33 -4.90 -16.04
N PRO A 189 17.43 -4.25 -15.61
CA PRO A 189 17.59 -3.85 -14.21
C PRO A 189 16.47 -2.93 -13.69
N TYR A 190 15.92 -2.06 -14.56
CA TYR A 190 14.85 -1.12 -14.20
C TYR A 190 13.49 -1.80 -14.07
N LEU A 191 13.30 -2.93 -14.77
CA LEU A 191 12.07 -3.71 -14.74
C LEU A 191 12.09 -4.81 -13.67
N ARG A 192 13.27 -5.16 -13.14
CA ARG A 192 13.46 -6.20 -12.12
C ARG A 192 12.51 -6.10 -10.91
N PRO A 193 12.26 -4.91 -10.32
CA PRO A 193 11.31 -4.82 -9.20
C PRO A 193 9.88 -5.29 -9.54
N LEU A 194 9.46 -5.16 -10.80
CA LEU A 194 8.16 -5.65 -11.26
C LEU A 194 8.16 -7.18 -11.36
N TYR A 195 9.25 -7.80 -11.82
CA TYR A 195 9.40 -9.26 -11.82
C TYR A 195 9.42 -9.82 -10.39
N ASP A 196 10.15 -9.18 -9.48
CA ASP A 196 10.23 -9.59 -8.07
C ASP A 196 8.83 -9.56 -7.41
N ALA A 197 8.04 -8.52 -7.68
CA ALA A 197 6.67 -8.41 -7.18
C ALA A 197 5.74 -9.51 -7.74
N LEU A 198 5.91 -9.93 -9.00
CA LEU A 198 5.15 -11.04 -9.56
C LEU A 198 5.45 -12.37 -8.85
N HIS A 199 6.70 -12.60 -8.43
CA HIS A 199 7.09 -13.80 -7.68
C HIS A 199 6.42 -13.91 -6.30
N ASP A 200 5.99 -12.79 -5.72
CA ASP A 200 5.19 -12.81 -4.49
C ASP A 200 3.71 -13.19 -4.76
N MET A 201 3.21 -12.92 -5.96
CA MET A 201 1.78 -13.00 -6.31
C MET A 201 1.40 -14.30 -7.03
N LEU A 202 2.34 -14.89 -7.76
CA LEU A 202 2.12 -16.05 -8.63
C LEU A 202 3.06 -17.19 -8.29
N ASP A 203 2.67 -18.41 -8.66
CA ASP A 203 3.58 -19.55 -8.59
C ASP A 203 4.79 -19.33 -9.52
N PRO A 204 6.04 -19.45 -9.04
CA PRO A 204 7.25 -19.26 -9.84
C PRO A 204 7.28 -20.10 -11.12
N ASP A 205 6.72 -21.32 -11.10
CA ASP A 205 6.69 -22.21 -12.28
C ASP A 205 5.69 -21.73 -13.35
N SER A 206 4.72 -20.89 -12.98
CA SER A 206 3.72 -20.33 -13.90
C SER A 206 4.21 -19.06 -14.59
N ILE A 207 5.06 -18.27 -13.93
CA ILE A 207 5.50 -16.95 -14.40
C ILE A 207 6.18 -17.03 -15.78
N PRO A 208 7.15 -17.92 -16.04
CA PRO A 208 7.77 -18.03 -17.37
C PRO A 208 6.77 -18.32 -18.48
N LYS A 209 5.75 -19.14 -18.22
CA LYS A 209 4.70 -19.48 -19.20
C LYS A 209 3.82 -18.26 -19.50
N LEU A 210 3.43 -17.51 -18.47
CA LEU A 210 2.60 -16.32 -18.61
C LEU A 210 3.35 -15.20 -19.36
N LEU A 211 4.64 -15.04 -19.09
CA LEU A 211 5.49 -14.09 -19.82
C LEU A 211 5.68 -14.49 -21.29
N THR A 212 6.03 -15.76 -21.55
CA THR A 212 6.28 -16.25 -22.92
C THR A 212 5.03 -16.22 -23.79
N SER A 213 3.85 -16.47 -23.20
CA SER A 213 2.57 -16.41 -23.91
C SER A 213 2.04 -14.98 -24.09
N GLY A 214 2.66 -13.97 -23.47
CA GLY A 214 2.20 -12.58 -23.52
C GLY A 214 0.95 -12.30 -22.68
N VAL A 215 0.53 -13.24 -21.82
CA VAL A 215 -0.54 -13.01 -20.83
C VAL A 215 -0.07 -11.99 -19.79
N ILE A 216 1.20 -12.04 -19.40
CA ILE A 216 1.84 -10.97 -18.63
C ILE A 216 2.94 -10.39 -19.51
N GLU A 217 2.91 -9.08 -19.70
CA GLU A 217 3.94 -8.34 -20.45
C GLU A 217 4.62 -7.36 -19.48
N VAL A 218 5.95 -7.39 -19.42
CA VAL A 218 6.75 -6.40 -18.68
C VAL A 218 7.64 -5.68 -19.69
N ALA A 219 7.35 -4.41 -19.98
CA ALA A 219 7.99 -3.70 -21.09
C ALA A 219 8.20 -2.21 -20.82
N PRO A 220 9.19 -1.57 -21.46
CA PRO A 220 9.39 -0.12 -21.35
C PRO A 220 8.23 0.69 -21.92
N LEU A 221 7.99 1.90 -21.40
CA LEU A 221 6.87 2.76 -21.82
C LEU A 221 6.82 3.02 -23.34
N ALA A 222 7.97 3.07 -24.00
CA ALA A 222 8.06 3.29 -25.44
C ALA A 222 7.32 2.22 -26.26
N TYR A 223 7.19 1.00 -25.74
CA TYR A 223 6.52 -0.13 -26.42
C TYR A 223 4.99 0.03 -26.42
N MET A 224 4.45 1.00 -25.68
CA MET A 224 3.01 1.28 -25.67
C MET A 224 2.57 2.08 -26.89
N ARG A 225 3.50 2.73 -27.61
CA ARG A 225 3.19 3.61 -28.74
C ARG A 225 2.44 2.87 -29.84
N GLY A 226 1.35 3.47 -30.31
CA GLY A 226 0.55 2.94 -31.44
C GLY A 226 -0.33 1.73 -31.08
N ARG A 227 -0.37 1.30 -29.82
CA ARG A 227 -1.21 0.18 -29.38
C ARG A 227 -2.61 0.65 -28.98
N THR A 228 -3.56 -0.28 -29.03
CA THR A 228 -4.85 -0.18 -28.33
C THR A 228 -4.95 -1.38 -27.41
N LEU A 229 -5.14 -1.14 -26.12
CA LEU A 229 -5.00 -2.13 -25.09
C LEU A 229 -6.38 -2.56 -24.60
N ASN A 230 -7.04 -3.49 -25.31
CA ASN A 230 -8.31 -4.12 -24.91
C ASN A 230 -8.09 -5.29 -23.94
N ASP A 231 -9.11 -5.62 -23.15
CA ASP A 231 -9.20 -6.79 -22.26
C ASP A 231 -7.98 -6.93 -21.33
N ALA A 232 -7.49 -5.80 -20.82
CA ALA A 232 -6.20 -5.71 -20.17
C ALA A 232 -6.22 -4.91 -18.87
N PHE A 233 -5.37 -5.32 -17.92
CA PHE A 233 -5.01 -4.50 -16.78
C PHE A 233 -3.61 -3.92 -17.02
N ILE A 234 -3.51 -2.60 -17.14
CA ILE A 234 -2.26 -1.91 -17.50
C ILE A 234 -1.76 -1.09 -16.30
N ILE A 235 -0.50 -1.26 -15.92
CA ILE A 235 0.13 -0.52 -14.84
C ILE A 235 1.33 0.25 -15.37
N LEU A 236 1.32 1.57 -15.24
CA LEU A 236 2.48 2.43 -15.47
C LEU A 236 3.10 2.79 -14.12
N ASP A 237 4.27 2.22 -13.83
CA ASP A 237 5.04 2.48 -12.62
C ASP A 237 6.08 3.59 -12.81
N GLU A 238 6.49 4.23 -11.72
CA GLU A 238 7.33 5.44 -11.70
C GLU A 238 6.88 6.54 -12.65
N ALA A 239 5.58 6.80 -12.71
CA ALA A 239 5.00 7.74 -13.64
C ALA A 239 5.49 9.20 -13.45
N GLN A 240 6.09 9.53 -12.31
CA GLN A 240 6.73 10.85 -12.12
C GLN A 240 7.86 11.10 -13.11
N ASN A 241 8.44 10.02 -13.66
CA ASN A 241 9.52 10.00 -14.63
C ASN A 241 9.01 10.01 -16.09
N THR A 242 7.79 10.50 -16.31
CA THR A 242 7.22 10.71 -17.64
C THR A 242 7.06 12.20 -17.96
N THR A 243 7.12 12.56 -19.24
CA THR A 243 6.69 13.88 -19.72
C THR A 243 5.17 13.94 -19.89
N ALA A 244 4.59 15.14 -20.00
CA ALA A 244 3.16 15.31 -20.30
C ALA A 244 2.75 14.63 -21.62
N GLU A 245 3.62 14.66 -22.63
CA GLU A 245 3.39 13.98 -23.92
C GLU A 245 3.37 12.46 -23.77
N GLN A 246 4.30 11.89 -22.99
CA GLN A 246 4.35 10.46 -22.71
C GLN A 246 3.13 10.01 -21.90
N MET A 247 2.71 10.79 -20.90
CA MET A 247 1.49 10.53 -20.13
C MET A 247 0.26 10.52 -21.04
N LYS A 248 0.09 11.54 -21.89
CA LYS A 248 -1.00 11.58 -22.89
C LYS A 248 -0.92 10.40 -23.86
N MET A 249 0.28 10.06 -24.34
CA MET A 249 0.48 8.91 -25.22
C MET A 249 -0.01 7.62 -24.56
N PHE A 250 0.36 7.39 -23.30
CA PHE A 250 -0.01 6.22 -22.52
C PHE A 250 -1.52 6.14 -22.24
N LEU A 251 -2.12 7.18 -21.69
CA LEU A 251 -3.55 7.19 -21.33
C LEU A 251 -4.46 6.99 -22.55
N THR A 252 -4.04 7.48 -23.72
CA THR A 252 -4.78 7.26 -24.97
C THR A 252 -4.60 5.87 -25.58
N ARG A 253 -3.89 4.94 -24.92
CA ARG A 253 -3.83 3.53 -25.34
C ARG A 253 -4.96 2.69 -24.74
N LEU A 254 -5.77 3.25 -23.84
CA LEU A 254 -6.88 2.55 -23.20
C LEU A 254 -7.85 2.00 -24.25
N GLY A 255 -8.07 0.70 -24.20
CA GLY A 255 -9.05 -0.01 -25.03
C GLY A 255 -10.31 -0.38 -24.25
N PHE A 256 -11.19 -1.16 -24.89
CA PHE A 256 -12.40 -1.69 -24.27
C PHE A 256 -12.08 -2.74 -23.21
N ASN A 257 -12.93 -2.83 -22.18
CA ASN A 257 -12.80 -3.79 -21.08
C ASN A 257 -11.39 -3.79 -20.45
N SER A 258 -10.83 -2.61 -20.26
CA SER A 258 -9.48 -2.44 -19.73
C SER A 258 -9.46 -1.46 -18.59
N LYS A 259 -8.47 -1.61 -17.72
CA LYS A 259 -8.24 -0.74 -16.57
C LYS A 259 -6.79 -0.27 -16.56
N MET A 260 -6.57 0.99 -16.20
CA MET A 260 -5.24 1.58 -16.08
C MET A 260 -4.97 2.03 -14.64
N VAL A 261 -3.81 1.66 -14.12
CA VAL A 261 -3.31 2.21 -12.86
C VAL A 261 -1.96 2.87 -13.10
N VAL A 262 -1.85 4.13 -12.72
CA VAL A 262 -0.65 4.95 -12.89
C VAL A 262 -0.08 5.24 -11.52
N THR A 263 1.11 4.73 -11.21
CA THR A 263 1.74 4.86 -9.89
C THR A 263 2.98 5.72 -9.95
N GLY A 264 3.18 6.58 -8.95
CA GLY A 264 4.38 7.41 -8.89
C GLY A 264 4.53 8.20 -7.59
N ASP A 265 5.66 8.88 -7.47
CA ASP A 265 5.98 9.78 -6.37
C ASP A 265 6.44 11.13 -6.93
N VAL A 266 5.60 12.15 -6.86
CA VAL A 266 5.90 13.50 -7.39
C VAL A 266 7.09 14.19 -6.70
N THR A 267 7.59 13.64 -5.59
CA THR A 267 8.78 14.17 -4.90
C THR A 267 10.10 13.57 -5.41
N GLN A 268 10.05 12.48 -6.19
CA GLN A 268 11.21 11.74 -6.71
C GLN A 268 11.30 11.82 -8.24
N VAL A 269 11.36 13.04 -8.78
CA VAL A 269 11.43 13.27 -10.23
C VAL A 269 12.88 13.19 -10.71
N ASP A 270 13.18 12.21 -11.56
CA ASP A 270 14.50 11.96 -12.13
C ASP A 270 14.63 12.47 -13.59
N LEU A 271 13.71 13.31 -14.04
CA LEU A 271 13.72 13.80 -15.42
C LEU A 271 14.93 14.69 -15.73
N PRO A 272 15.59 14.49 -16.89
CA PRO A 272 16.76 15.28 -17.27
C PRO A 272 16.40 16.77 -17.43
N GLY A 273 17.32 17.64 -17.01
CA GLY A 273 17.17 19.09 -17.13
C GLY A 273 16.06 19.69 -16.26
N GLY A 274 15.54 18.96 -15.27
CA GLY A 274 14.50 19.46 -14.37
C GLY A 274 13.15 19.65 -15.07
N ALA A 275 12.90 18.92 -16.16
CA ALA A 275 11.65 18.98 -16.89
C ALA A 275 10.44 18.71 -15.97
N THR A 276 9.32 19.39 -16.23
CA THR A 276 8.10 19.20 -15.43
C THR A 276 7.53 17.80 -15.65
N SER A 277 7.33 17.07 -14.56
CA SER A 277 6.73 15.74 -14.57
C SER A 277 5.30 15.76 -15.13
N GLY A 278 5.02 14.84 -16.05
CA GLY A 278 3.69 14.59 -16.60
C GLY A 278 2.69 14.20 -15.51
N LEU A 279 3.12 13.45 -14.49
CA LEU A 279 2.28 13.08 -13.34
C LEU A 279 1.84 14.30 -12.53
N ARG A 280 2.71 15.30 -12.39
CA ARG A 280 2.37 16.53 -11.64
C ARG A 280 1.37 17.41 -12.40
N VAL A 281 1.47 17.45 -13.73
CA VAL A 281 0.60 18.28 -14.58
C VAL A 281 -0.75 17.60 -14.81
N VAL A 282 -0.78 16.27 -14.95
CA VAL A 282 -2.00 15.53 -15.30
C VAL A 282 -3.10 15.66 -14.25
N GLU A 283 -2.75 15.82 -12.97
CA GLU A 283 -3.72 16.11 -11.89
C GLU A 283 -4.57 17.35 -12.21
N GLY A 284 -3.94 18.44 -12.66
CA GLY A 284 -4.66 19.67 -13.02
C GLY A 284 -5.41 19.60 -14.35
N ILE A 285 -5.06 18.65 -15.22
CA ILE A 285 -5.71 18.46 -16.53
C ILE A 285 -6.93 17.55 -16.42
N LEU A 286 -6.82 16.47 -15.64
CA LEU A 286 -7.81 15.38 -15.61
C LEU A 286 -8.64 15.34 -14.31
N GLY A 287 -8.47 16.29 -13.39
CA GLY A 287 -9.12 16.29 -12.08
C GLY A 287 -10.65 16.18 -12.12
N ASP A 288 -11.30 16.73 -13.15
CA ASP A 288 -12.76 16.73 -13.29
C ASP A 288 -13.28 15.67 -14.29
N VAL A 289 -12.39 14.81 -14.82
CA VAL A 289 -12.79 13.79 -15.80
C VAL A 289 -13.42 12.61 -15.06
N ARG A 290 -14.68 12.32 -15.37
CA ARG A 290 -15.40 11.16 -14.83
C ARG A 290 -14.65 9.87 -15.11
N ASP A 291 -14.75 8.92 -14.18
CA ASP A 291 -14.14 7.59 -14.28
C ASP A 291 -12.59 7.60 -14.22
N ILE A 292 -12.01 8.73 -13.79
CA ILE A 292 -10.62 8.89 -13.40
C ILE A 292 -10.57 9.25 -11.92
N HIS A 293 -9.73 8.56 -11.14
CA HIS A 293 -9.56 8.80 -9.72
C HIS A 293 -8.11 9.07 -9.33
N PHE A 294 -7.88 10.00 -8.40
CA PHE A 294 -6.57 10.32 -7.85
C PHE A 294 -6.50 9.93 -6.37
N SER A 295 -5.80 8.82 -6.09
CA SER A 295 -5.55 8.34 -4.73
C SER A 295 -4.20 8.84 -4.22
N ARG A 296 -4.24 9.68 -3.18
CA ARG A 296 -3.04 10.22 -2.52
C ARG A 296 -2.70 9.39 -1.28
N LEU A 297 -1.58 8.66 -1.35
CA LEU A 297 -0.97 7.95 -0.25
C LEU A 297 0.09 8.83 0.42
N THR A 298 0.25 8.67 1.72
CA THR A 298 1.10 9.52 2.56
C THR A 298 2.20 8.71 3.25
N SER A 299 3.09 9.36 3.99
CA SER A 299 4.08 8.69 4.84
C SER A 299 3.43 7.75 5.87
N ASN A 300 2.22 8.04 6.33
CA ASN A 300 1.46 7.19 7.26
C ASN A 300 1.03 5.86 6.62
N ASP A 301 1.04 5.78 5.28
CA ASP A 301 0.71 4.58 4.52
C ASP A 301 1.93 3.70 4.24
N VAL A 302 3.13 4.12 4.65
CA VAL A 302 4.36 3.38 4.45
C VAL A 302 4.39 2.18 5.39
N VAL A 303 4.34 0.99 4.80
CA VAL A 303 4.49 -0.25 5.55
C VAL A 303 5.83 -0.87 5.24
N ARG A 304 6.75 -0.76 6.19
CA ARG A 304 8.07 -1.38 6.13
C ARG A 304 8.36 -2.12 7.42
N HIS A 305 9.35 -3.01 7.38
CA HIS A 305 9.85 -3.65 8.58
C HIS A 305 10.32 -2.59 9.60
N LYS A 306 10.02 -2.79 10.90
CA LYS A 306 10.33 -1.80 11.97
C LYS A 306 11.81 -1.40 11.99
N LEU A 307 12.72 -2.32 11.67
CA LEU A 307 14.15 -2.01 11.55
C LEU A 307 14.44 -0.98 10.45
N VAL A 308 13.79 -1.10 9.29
CA VAL A 308 13.96 -0.14 8.19
C VAL A 308 13.47 1.24 8.60
N GLY A 309 12.33 1.32 9.30
CA GLY A 309 11.84 2.58 9.86
C GLY A 309 12.84 3.22 10.84
N ARG A 310 13.43 2.42 11.74
CA ARG A 310 14.48 2.88 12.66
C ARG A 310 15.75 3.34 11.94
N ILE A 311 16.15 2.66 10.87
CA ILE A 311 17.29 3.07 10.04
C ILE A 311 17.00 4.41 9.37
N VAL A 312 15.84 4.57 8.73
CA VAL A 312 15.44 5.84 8.08
C VAL A 312 15.43 6.98 9.09
N ALA A 313 14.79 6.81 10.25
CA ALA A 313 14.75 7.82 11.30
C ALA A 313 16.15 8.23 11.81
N ALA A 314 17.09 7.27 11.88
CA ALA A 314 18.48 7.56 12.25
C ALA A 314 19.21 8.41 11.20
N TYR A 315 18.97 8.16 9.91
CA TYR A 315 19.49 8.98 8.82
C TYR A 315 18.86 10.38 8.78
N ASP A 316 17.53 10.48 8.94
CA ASP A 316 16.82 11.77 8.99
C ASP A 316 17.36 12.65 10.13
N THR A 317 17.60 12.06 11.31
CA THR A 317 18.19 12.76 12.46
C THR A 317 19.62 13.24 12.16
N TYR A 318 20.43 12.40 11.51
CA TYR A 318 21.79 12.76 11.11
C TYR A 318 21.81 13.89 10.08
N GLU A 319 20.92 13.87 9.09
CA GLU A 319 20.82 14.91 8.07
C GLU A 319 20.30 16.23 8.64
N ALA A 320 19.31 16.19 9.54
CA ALA A 320 18.78 17.36 10.25
C ALA A 320 19.89 18.04 11.07
N GLY A 321 20.65 17.27 11.86
CA GLY A 321 21.78 17.79 12.63
C GLY A 321 22.87 18.41 11.74
N ARG A 322 23.06 17.91 10.52
CA ARG A 322 24.00 18.49 9.54
C ARG A 322 23.52 19.81 8.93
N ARG A 323 22.21 19.97 8.72
CA ARG A 323 21.60 21.22 8.22
C ARG A 323 21.70 22.33 9.27
N ASP A 324 21.52 22.00 10.55
CA ASP A 324 21.65 22.97 11.65
C ASP A 324 23.09 23.45 11.83
N VAL A 325 24.09 22.57 11.68
CA VAL A 325 25.51 22.93 11.74
C VAL A 325 25.92 23.82 10.55
N LYS A 326 25.42 23.54 9.34
CA LYS A 326 25.67 24.40 8.17
C LYS A 326 24.99 25.77 8.29
N GLY A 327 23.75 25.82 8.78
CA GLY A 327 23.03 27.08 9.01
C GLY A 327 23.66 27.96 10.11
N ALA A 328 24.38 27.38 11.06
CA ALA A 328 25.15 28.11 12.07
C ALA A 328 26.49 28.67 11.52
N HIS A 329 27.13 28.00 10.56
CA HIS A 329 28.35 28.49 9.90
C HIS A 329 28.10 29.57 8.83
N GLU A 330 26.91 29.62 8.22
CA GLU A 330 26.55 30.68 7.26
C GLU A 330 26.04 31.97 7.93
N ARG A 331 25.79 31.96 9.24
CA ARG A 331 25.32 33.11 10.04
C ARG A 331 26.38 33.70 10.97
N ALA A 332 27.60 33.15 10.95
CA ALA A 332 28.76 33.64 11.70
C ALA A 332 29.74 34.32 10.74
#